data_AF-E6LKL2-F1
#
_entry.id   AF-E6LKL2-F1
#
_cell.length_a   1.000
_cell.length_b   1.000
_cell.length_c   1.000
_cell.angle_alpha   90.00
_cell.angle_beta   90.00
_cell.angle_gamma   90.00
#
_symmetry.space_group_name_H-M   'P 1'
#
loop_
_entity.id
_entity.type
_entity.pdbx_description
1 polymer ?
#
loop_
_entity_poly.entity_id
_entity_poly.type
_entity_poly.pdbx_seq_one_letter_code
_entity_poly.pdbx_strand_id
1 'polypeptide(L)' 'MCEIIDIMINKGRQEGLVAGRQEGFAEGLAEGAELEKKNIAQGMKKKGFDISLIMELTGLSKEMILSL' A
#
# COMPACT_ATOMS: atom_id res chain seq x y z
N MET A 1 14.12 42.00 -6.28
CA MET A 1 12.97 41.32 -6.93
C MET A 1 13.27 39.85 -7.24
N CYS A 2 14.48 39.45 -7.66
CA CYS A 2 14.83 38.03 -7.87
C CYS A 2 14.80 37.14 -6.61
N GLU A 3 15.36 37.60 -5.50
CA GLU A 3 15.60 36.70 -4.34
C GLU A 3 14.34 36.09 -3.73
N ILE A 4 13.24 36.85 -3.68
CA ILE A 4 11.96 36.34 -3.15
C ILE A 4 11.37 35.26 -4.05
N ILE A 5 11.48 35.41 -5.37
CA ILE A 5 10.97 34.43 -6.33
C ILE A 5 11.75 33.12 -6.21
N ASP A 6 13.08 33.20 -6.10
CA ASP A 6 13.94 32.03 -5.93
C ASP A 6 13.66 31.29 -4.61
N ILE A 7 13.41 32.02 -3.51
CA ILE A 7 13.01 31.43 -2.23
C ILE A 7 11.67 30.68 -2.38
N MET A 8 10.68 31.29 -3.05
CA MET A 8 9.38 30.66 -3.24
C MET A 8 9.46 29.40 -4.11
N ILE A 9 10.24 29.43 -5.19
CA ILE A 9 10.45 28.25 -6.06
C ILE A 9 11.15 27.13 -5.29
N ASN A 10 12.21 27.45 -4.54
CA ASN A 10 12.93 26.45 -3.76
C ASN A 10 12.07 25.84 -2.65
N LYS A 11 11.27 26.67 -1.97
CA LYS A 11 10.33 26.21 -0.94
C LYS A 11 9.27 25.29 -1.55
N GLY A 12 8.65 25.68 -2.66
CA GLY A 12 7.66 24.85 -3.34
C GLY A 12 8.25 23.51 -3.83
N ARG A 13 9.49 23.52 -4.34
CA ARG A 13 10.19 22.28 -4.73
C ARG A 13 10.45 21.38 -3.51
N GLN A 14 10.89 21.96 -2.40
CA GLN A 14 11.15 21.21 -1.18
C GLN A 14 9.86 20.62 -0.60
N GLU A 15 8.78 21.40 -0.56
CA GLU A 15 7.47 20.94 -0.12
C GLU A 15 6.95 19.81 -1.02
N GLY A 16 7.06 19.94 -2.34
CA GLY A 16 6.68 18.90 -3.29
C GLY A 16 7.47 17.60 -3.12
N LEU A 17 8.78 17.68 -2.87
CA LEU A 17 9.62 16.50 -2.59
C LEU A 17 9.23 15.82 -1.28
N VAL A 18 8.93 16.60 -0.24
CA VAL A 18 8.49 16.05 1.05
C VAL A 18 7.13 15.38 0.90
N ALA A 19 6.15 16.05 0.29
CA ALA A 19 4.82 15.51 0.06
C ALA A 19 4.87 14.23 -0.77
N GLY A 20 5.55 14.24 -1.92
CA GLY A 20 5.65 13.07 -2.79
C GLY A 20 6.35 11.88 -2.11
N ARG A 21 7.36 12.11 -1.27
CA ARG A 21 7.98 11.04 -0.48
C ARG A 21 7.02 10.46 0.56
N GLN A 22 6.21 11.31 1.18
CA GLN A 22 5.26 10.90 2.22
C GLN A 22 4.10 10.10 1.63
N GLU A 23 3.54 10.58 0.51
CA GLU A 23 2.50 9.89 -0.26
C GLU A 23 3.02 8.55 -0.78
N GLY A 24 4.16 8.52 -1.46
CA GLY A 24 4.72 7.27 -1.99
C GLY A 24 5.07 6.24 -0.90
N PHE A 25 5.47 6.69 0.29
CA PHE A 25 5.68 5.79 1.43
C PHE A 25 4.36 5.21 1.96
N ALA A 26 3.32 6.04 2.07
CA ALA A 26 2.00 5.61 2.52
C ALA A 26 1.35 4.63 1.53
N GLU A 27 1.40 4.94 0.24
CA GLU A 27 0.91 4.06 -0.83
C GLU A 27 1.67 2.73 -0.86
N GLY A 28 3.01 2.77 -0.81
CA GLY A 28 3.83 1.55 -0.80
C GLY A 28 3.56 0.65 0.41
N LEU A 29 3.31 1.24 1.58
CA LEU A 29 2.94 0.47 2.77
C LEU A 29 1.57 -0.18 2.62
N ALA A 30 0.59 0.54 2.08
CA ALA A 30 -0.76 0.02 1.85
C ALA A 30 -0.76 -1.10 0.80
N GLU A 31 -0.09 -0.91 -0.34
CA GLU A 31 0.03 -1.93 -1.38
C GLU A 31 0.77 -3.17 -0.87
N GLY A 32 1.86 -2.98 -0.13
CA GLY A 32 2.63 -4.07 0.47
C GLY A 32 1.78 -4.92 1.43
N ALA A 33 1.01 -4.28 2.31
CA ALA A 33 0.13 -4.97 3.25
C ALA A 33 -0.98 -5.77 2.53
N GLU A 34 -1.57 -5.21 1.48
CA GLU A 34 -2.60 -5.92 0.70
C GLU A 34 -2.01 -7.09 -0.11
N LEU A 35 -0.80 -6.93 -0.67
CA LEU A 35 -0.10 -7.99 -1.37
C LEU A 35 0.28 -9.15 -0.42
N GLU A 36 0.74 -8.82 0.79
CA GLU A 36 1.09 -9.82 1.80
C GLU A 36 -0.13 -10.68 2.20
N LYS A 37 -1.28 -10.05 2.47
CA LYS A 37 -2.53 -10.77 2.76
C LYS A 37 -2.91 -11.75 1.65
N LYS A 38 -2.82 -11.30 0.39
CA LYS A 38 -3.12 -12.14 -0.79
C LYS A 38 -2.14 -13.32 -0.91
N ASN A 39 -0.85 -13.09 -0.71
CA ASN A 39 0.18 -14.12 -0.76
C ASN A 39 -0.04 -15.19 0.32
N ILE A 40 -0.36 -14.76 1.55
CA ILE A 40 -0.69 -15.67 2.66
C ILE A 40 -1.94 -16.49 2.32
N ALA A 41 -3.02 -15.84 1.89
CA ALA A 41 -4.26 -16.53 1.50
C ALA A 41 -4.04 -17.54 0.36
N GLN A 42 -3.24 -17.19 -0.66
CA GLN A 42 -2.87 -18.12 -1.73
C GLN A 42 -2.08 -19.32 -1.20
N GLY A 43 -1.11 -19.08 -0.31
CA GLY A 43 -0.35 -20.15 0.33
C GLY A 43 -1.23 -21.09 1.14
N MET A 44 -2.20 -20.54 1.88
CA MET A 44 -3.16 -21.32 2.65
C MET A 44 -4.12 -22.13 1.75
N LYS A 45 -4.66 -21.50 0.70
CA LYS A 45 -5.53 -22.17 -0.28
C LYS A 45 -4.81 -23.36 -0.94
N LYS A 46 -3.55 -23.17 -1.35
CA LYS A 46 -2.71 -24.23 -1.93
C LYS A 46 -2.44 -25.39 -0.95
N LYS A 47 -2.40 -25.11 0.35
CA LYS A 47 -2.24 -26.11 1.41
C LYS A 47 -3.56 -26.78 1.82
N GLY A 48 -4.69 -26.38 1.23
CA GLY A 48 -5.99 -26.99 1.48
C GLY A 48 -6.69 -26.51 2.75
N PHE A 49 -6.32 -25.34 3.29
CA PHE A 49 -7.05 -24.76 4.42
C PHE A 49 -8.45 -24.30 4.02
N ASP A 50 -9.40 -24.40 4.95
CA ASP A 50 -10.78 -23.98 4.75
C ASP A 50 -10.89 -22.48 4.46
N ILE A 51 -11.80 -22.14 3.55
CA ILE A 51 -12.07 -20.75 3.16
C ILE A 51 -12.47 -19.90 4.37
N SER A 52 -13.26 -20.45 5.31
CA SER A 52 -13.67 -19.73 6.52
C SER A 52 -12.47 -19.34 7.40
N LEU A 53 -11.48 -20.23 7.54
CA LEU A 53 -10.27 -19.97 8.31
C LEU A 53 -9.38 -18.94 7.60
N ILE A 54 -9.27 -19.02 6.28
CA ILE A 54 -8.51 -18.03 5.49
C ILE A 54 -9.15 -16.65 5.64
N MET A 55 -10.48 -16.54 5.60
CA MET A 55 -11.19 -15.27 5.83
C MET A 55 -10.89 -14.70 7.21
N GLU A 56 -10.97 -15.52 8.26
CA GLU A 56 -10.72 -15.11 9.63
C GLU A 56 -9.29 -14.59 9.83
N LEU A 57 -8.29 -15.30 9.29
CA LEU A 57 -6.88 -14.99 9.53
C LEU A 57 -6.33 -13.88 8.63
N THR A 58 -6.85 -13.74 7.41
CA THR A 58 -6.34 -12.73 6.45
C THR A 58 -7.23 -11.48 6.37
N GLY A 59 -8.46 -11.56 6.88
CA GLY A 59 -9.47 -10.51 6.74
C GLY A 59 -9.99 -10.31 5.32
N LEU A 60 -9.62 -11.18 4.36
CA LEU A 60 -10.09 -11.11 2.98
C LEU A 60 -11.51 -11.64 2.85
N SER A 61 -12.25 -11.08 1.90
CA SER A 61 -13.59 -11.57 1.58
C SER A 61 -13.52 -12.96 0.93
N LYS A 62 -14.62 -13.72 1.08
CA LYS A 62 -14.78 -15.02 0.42
C LYS A 62 -14.54 -14.92 -1.09
N GLU A 63 -15.08 -13.90 -1.73
CA GLU A 63 -14.97 -13.68 -3.18
C GLU A 63 -13.51 -13.48 -3.61
N MET A 64 -12.76 -12.65 -2.87
CA MET A 64 -11.34 -12.43 -3.13
C MET A 64 -10.58 -13.76 -3.02
N ILE A 65 -10.76 -14.51 -1.94
CA ILE A 65 -10.06 -15.80 -1.73
C ILE A 65 -10.40 -16.83 -2.82
N LEU A 66 -11.64 -16.85 -3.29
CA LEU A 66 -12.04 -17.74 -4.39
C LEU A 66 -11.37 -17.35 -5.71
N SER A 67 -11.14 -16.06 -5.94
CA SER A 67 -10.44 -15.54 -7.14
C SER A 67 -8.91 -15.67 -7.12
N LEU A 68 -8.30 -15.86 -5.94
CA LEU A 68 -6.85 -16.01 -5.73
C LEU A 68 -6.27 -17.34 -6.23
#